data_AF-A0A357A645-F1
#
_entry.id   AF-A0A357A645-F1
#
_cell.length_a   1.000
_cell.length_b   1.000
_cell.length_c   1.000
_cell.angle_alpha   90.00
_cell.angle_beta   90.00
_cell.angle_gamma   90.00
#
_symmetry.space_group_name_H-M   'P 1'
#
loop_
_entity.id
_entity.type
_entity.pdbx_description
1 polymer ?
#
loop_
_entity_poly.entity_id
_entity_poly.type
_entity_poly.pdbx_seq_one_letter_code
_entity_poly.pdbx_strand_id
1 'polypeptide(L)'
;MPRTPDEYAVHLLMSGGHREVVRFPTIKDFQKWYAAEVVQKRDSDEFVSVPMKTTEGEYMVIRPNSILAIRVEPVYTSSIDRTPMDD
;
A
#
# COMPACT_ATOMS: atom_id res chain seq x y z
N MET A 1 -4.95 2.21 24.75
CA MET A 1 -5.67 2.48 23.48
C MET A 1 -4.97 1.73 22.36
N PRO A 2 -5.68 1.09 21.41
CA PRO A 2 -5.04 0.56 20.22
C PRO A 2 -4.29 1.71 19.54
N ARG A 3 -3.00 1.53 19.23
CA ARG A 3 -2.24 2.57 18.52
C ARG A 3 -2.94 2.82 17.18
N THR A 4 -3.15 4.08 16.81
CA THR A 4 -3.54 4.46 15.45
C THR A 4 -2.34 4.18 14.54
N PRO A 5 -2.51 3.44 13.42
CA PRO A 5 -1.43 3.23 12.46
C PRO A 5 -1.02 4.55 11.81
N ASP A 6 0.27 4.72 11.53
CA ASP A 6 0.80 5.87 10.81
C ASP A 6 0.55 5.76 9.30
N GLU A 7 0.55 4.52 8.80
CA GLU A 7 0.24 4.17 7.42
C GLU A 7 -0.13 2.69 7.30
N TYR A 8 -0.49 2.26 6.10
CA TYR A 8 -0.79 0.88 5.75
C TYR A 8 0.09 0.42 4.59
N ALA A 9 0.83 -0.67 4.79
CA ALA A 9 1.58 -1.34 3.73
C ALA A 9 0.63 -2.29 2.97
N VAL A 10 0.53 -2.08 1.66
CA VAL A 10 -0.28 -2.89 0.75
C VAL A 10 0.68 -3.68 -0.13
N HIS A 11 0.73 -4.98 0.11
CA HIS A 11 1.53 -5.93 -0.66
C HIS A 11 0.69 -6.45 -1.83
N LEU A 12 1.13 -6.15 -3.05
CA LEU A 12 0.54 -6.65 -4.29
C LEU A 12 1.36 -7.84 -4.78
N LEU A 13 0.74 -9.01 -4.80
CA LEU A 13 1.35 -10.24 -5.33
C LEU A 13 0.85 -10.42 -6.76
N MET A 14 1.76 -10.37 -7.72
CA MET A 14 1.43 -10.39 -9.15
C MET A 14 1.81 -11.71 -9.81
N SER A 15 1.13 -12.02 -10.91
CA SER A 15 1.54 -13.07 -11.82
C SER A 15 3.01 -12.87 -12.25
N GLY A 16 3.75 -13.96 -12.41
CA GLY A 16 5.20 -13.92 -12.64
C GLY A 16 6.06 -13.83 -11.37
N GLY A 17 5.45 -13.80 -10.18
CA GLY A 17 6.17 -13.89 -8.90
C GLY A 17 6.68 -12.55 -8.35
N HIS A 18 6.33 -11.44 -9.01
CA HIS A 18 6.66 -10.10 -8.53
C HIS A 18 5.82 -9.73 -7.30
N ARG A 19 6.46 -9.04 -6.35
CA ARG A 19 5.81 -8.48 -5.17
C ARG A 19 6.17 -7.02 -5.04
N GLU A 20 5.15 -6.17 -5.02
CA GLU A 20 5.31 -4.73 -4.83
C GLU A 20 4.66 -4.26 -3.53
N VAL A 21 5.19 -3.21 -2.91
CA VAL A 21 4.70 -2.71 -1.62
C VAL A 21 4.41 -1.22 -1.70
N VAL A 22 3.14 -0.87 -1.54
CA VAL A 22 2.68 0.52 -1.62
C VAL A 22 2.19 1.00 -0.25
N ARG A 23 2.46 2.26 0.10
CA ARG A 23 2.01 2.87 1.35
C ARG A 23 0.75 3.70 1.14
N PHE A 24 -0.30 3.39 1.89
CA PHE A 24 -1.51 4.20 1.98
C PHE A 24 -1.56 4.95 3.32
N PRO A 25 -1.91 6.25 3.34
CA PRO A 25 -2.01 7.01 4.60
C PRO A 25 -3.08 6.46 5.53
N THR A 26 -4.21 6.01 4.98
CA THR A 26 -5.30 5.41 5.76
C THR A 26 -5.83 4.14 5.10
N ILE A 27 -6.44 3.27 5.91
CA ILE A 27 -7.14 2.09 5.39
C ILE A 27 -8.31 2.46 4.47
N LYS A 28 -8.95 3.60 4.70
CA LYS A 28 -10.08 4.09 3.88
C LYS A 28 -9.61 4.45 2.47
N ASP A 29 -8.43 5.05 2.34
CA ASP A 29 -7.85 5.37 1.03
C ASP A 29 -7.57 4.11 0.23
N PHE A 30 -7.01 3.08 0.88
CA PHE A 30 -6.85 1.76 0.26
C PHE A 30 -8.20 1.15 -0.16
N GLN A 31 -9.19 1.13 0.74
CA GLN A 31 -10.50 0.55 0.46
C GLN A 31 -11.19 1.24 -0.73
N LYS A 32 -11.08 2.57 -0.83
CA LYS A 32 -11.62 3.35 -1.94
C LYS A 32 -10.95 2.96 -3.26
N TRP A 33 -9.63 2.91 -3.29
CA TRP A 33 -8.88 2.51 -4.49
C TRP A 33 -9.17 1.05 -4.88
N TYR A 34 -9.13 0.13 -3.91
CA TYR A 34 -9.41 -1.28 -4.14
C TYR A 34 -10.81 -1.50 -4.73
N ALA A 35 -11.84 -0.86 -4.18
CA ALA A 35 -13.20 -0.98 -4.69
C ALA A 35 -13.34 -0.39 -6.11
N ALA A 36 -12.78 0.80 -6.37
CA ALA A 36 -12.96 1.52 -7.62
C ALA A 36 -12.10 0.98 -8.77
N GLU A 37 -10.84 0.63 -8.51
CA GLU A 37 -9.89 0.26 -9.56
C GLU A 37 -9.67 -1.24 -9.65
N VAL A 38 -9.56 -1.93 -8.51
CA VAL A 38 -9.21 -3.37 -8.52
C VAL A 38 -10.45 -4.23 -8.68
N VAL A 39 -11.48 -4.03 -7.87
CA VAL A 39 -12.68 -4.89 -7.88
C VAL A 39 -13.52 -4.67 -9.13
N GLN A 40 -13.79 -3.41 -9.50
CA GLN A 40 -14.61 -3.10 -10.68
C GLN A 40 -13.96 -3.56 -11.99
N LYS A 41 -12.62 -3.55 -12.06
CA LYS A 41 -11.85 -3.90 -13.26
C LYS A 41 -11.10 -5.22 -13.10
N ARG A 42 -11.52 -6.09 -12.18
CA ARG A 42 -10.78 -7.32 -11.80
C ARG A 42 -10.39 -8.23 -12.97
N ASP A 43 -11.19 -8.24 -14.04
CA ASP A 43 -10.99 -9.07 -15.23
C ASP A 43 -10.31 -8.30 -16.38
N SER A 44 -9.96 -7.03 -16.17
CA SER A 44 -9.39 -6.13 -17.18
C SER A 44 -7.87 -6.29 -17.33
N ASP A 45 -7.43 -6.24 -18.60
CA ASP A 45 -6.03 -6.10 -19.01
C ASP A 45 -5.56 -4.64 -19.09
N GLU A 46 -6.46 -3.67 -18.87
CA GLU A 46 -6.12 -2.26 -18.86
C GLU A 46 -5.28 -1.89 -17.63
N PHE A 47 -4.39 -0.92 -17.83
CA PHE A 47 -3.61 -0.37 -16.74
C PHE A 47 -4.47 0.51 -15.84
N VAL A 48 -4.38 0.27 -14.53
CA VAL A 48 -4.92 1.15 -13.50
C VAL A 48 -3.80 1.78 -12.70
N SER A 49 -3.98 3.05 -12.36
CA SER A 49 -3.06 3.77 -11.49
C SER A 49 -3.07 3.19 -10.09
N VAL A 50 -1.90 3.04 -9.48
CA VAL A 50 -1.77 2.74 -8.06
C VAL A 50 -1.39 4.02 -7.31
N PRO A 51 -2.18 4.48 -6.33
CA PRO A 51 -1.85 5.64 -5.52
C PRO A 51 -0.57 5.35 -4.72
N MET A 52 0.47 6.15 -4.90
CA MET A 52 1.71 6.01 -4.15
C MET A 52 2.06 7.33 -3.47
N LYS A 53 2.67 7.24 -2.29
CA LYS A 53 3.22 8.38 -1.57
C LYS A 53 4.71 8.47 -1.92
N THR A 54 5.07 9.28 -2.91
CA THR A 54 6.44 9.36 -3.43
C THR A 54 6.95 10.79 -3.56
N THR A 55 8.27 10.93 -3.59
CA THR A 55 8.96 12.20 -3.82
C THR A 55 9.11 12.38 -5.34
N GLU A 56 8.43 13.41 -5.87
CA GLU A 56 8.39 13.89 -7.27
C GLU A 56 8.72 12.91 -8.42
N GLY A 57 7.67 12.56 -9.18
CA GLY A 57 7.80 12.02 -10.55
C GLY A 57 7.58 10.51 -10.71
N GLU A 58 7.39 9.77 -9.61
CA GLU A 58 7.12 8.34 -9.68
C GLU A 58 5.63 8.06 -9.93
N TYR A 59 5.36 7.08 -10.78
CA TYR A 59 4.02 6.63 -11.11
C TYR A 59 4.03 5.13 -11.36
N MET A 60 3.04 4.43 -10.79
CA MET A 60 2.89 2.99 -10.98
C MET A 60 1.52 2.65 -11.55
N VAL A 61 1.53 1.74 -12.52
CA VAL A 61 0.34 1.10 -13.04
C VAL A 61 0.43 -0.40 -12.94
N ILE A 62 -0.72 -1.03 -12.74
CA ILE A 62 -0.85 -2.48 -12.71
C ILE A 62 -2.03 -2.91 -13.57
N ARG A 63 -2.02 -4.16 -14.02
CA ARG A 63 -3.22 -4.80 -14.59
C ARG A 63 -3.96 -5.50 -13.45
N PRO A 64 -5.23 -5.16 -13.18
CA PRO A 64 -5.98 -5.79 -12.08
C PRO A 64 -6.05 -7.31 -12.20
N ASN A 65 -6.21 -7.84 -13.42
CA ASN A 65 -6.29 -9.29 -13.65
C ASN A 65 -4.98 -10.05 -13.36
N SER A 66 -3.87 -9.33 -13.17
CA SER A 66 -2.55 -9.91 -12.88
C SER A 66 -2.28 -9.95 -11.37
N ILE A 67 -3.18 -9.42 -10.54
CA ILE A 67 -3.07 -9.48 -9.07
C ILE A 67 -3.58 -10.83 -8.58
N LEU A 68 -2.71 -11.63 -7.99
CA LEU A 68 -3.04 -12.93 -7.41
C LEU A 68 -3.50 -12.81 -5.96
N ALA A 69 -2.91 -11.89 -5.20
CA ALA A 69 -3.29 -11.64 -3.81
C ALA A 69 -2.92 -10.23 -3.37
N ILE A 70 -3.64 -9.75 -2.35
CA ILE A 70 -3.36 -8.49 -1.68
C ILE A 70 -3.29 -8.74 -0.18
N ARG A 71 -2.21 -8.32 0.47
CA ARG A 71 -2.08 -8.30 1.94
C ARG A 71 -1.94 -6.87 2.41
N VAL A 72 -2.70 -6.49 3.43
CA VAL A 72 -2.68 -5.13 3.99
C VAL A 72 -2.29 -5.20 5.46
N GLU A 73 -1.30 -4.40 5.85
CA GLU A 73 -0.72 -4.40 7.20
C GLU A 73 -0.65 -2.98 7.76
N PRO A 74 -1.12 -2.73 8.99
CA PRO A 74 -0.91 -1.46 9.66
C PRO A 74 0.58 -1.30 10.02
N VAL A 75 1.11 -0.10 9.86
CA VAL A 75 2.49 0.24 10.17
C VAL A 75 2.51 1.30 11.26
N TYR A 76 3.36 1.07 12.26
CA TYR A 76 3.52 1.95 13.42
C TYR A 76 4.97 2.42 13.46
N THR A 77 5.22 3.67 13.12
CA THR A 77 6.52 4.33 13.33
C THR A 77 6.64 4.71 14.80
N SER A 78 7.12 3.81 15.64
CA SER A 78 7.56 4.18 16.98
C SER A 78 8.80 5.06 16.88
N SER A 79 8.75 6.27 17.42
CA SER A 79 9.93 7.08 17.69
C SER A 79 10.96 6.24 18.44
N ILE A 80 12.20 6.20 17.96
CA ILE A 80 13.32 5.64 18.70
C ILE A 80 13.42 6.46 19.99
N ASP A 81 13.11 5.86 21.14
CA ASP A 81 13.29 6.49 22.44
C ASP A 81 14.80 6.56 22.68
N ARG A 82 15.42 7.68 22.30
CA ARG A 82 16.80 7.97 22.66
C ARG A 82 16.77 8.39 24.13
N THR A 83 16.86 7.44 25.04
CA THR A 83 17.19 7.75 26.43
C THR A 83 18.53 8.51 26.40
N PRO A 84 18.60 9.78 26.82
CA PRO A 84 19.90 10.40 27.01
C PRO A 84 20.65 9.55 28.04
N MET A 85 21.89 9.16 27.71
CA MET A 85 22.81 8.71 28.77
C MET A 85 22.97 9.89 29.72
N ASP A 86 22.50 9.73 30.94
CA ASP A 86 22.82 10.64 32.03
C ASP A 86 24.34 10.54 32.27
N ASP A 87 25.06 11.65 32.09
CA ASP A 87 26.47 11.86 32.49
C ASP A 87 26.61 11.94 34.02
#